data_AF-A0A419JGA5-F1
#
_entry.id   AF-A0A419JGA5-F1
#
_cell.length_a   1.000
_cell.length_b   1.000
_cell.length_c   1.000
_cell.angle_alpha   90.00
_cell.angle_beta   90.00
_cell.angle_gamma   90.00
#
_symmetry.space_group_name_H-M   'P 1'
#
loop_
_entity.id
_entity.type
_entity.pdbx_description
1 polymer ?
#
loop_
_entity_poly.entity_id
_entity_poly.type
_entity_poly.pdbx_seq_one_letter_code
_entity_poly.pdbx_strand_id
1 'polypeptide(L)'
;MKLAAAYKYVKLMAPDDAAVSFFKSPFAAHDTGSAIDIAYGDFGSPASSPVDGTVVDIREFETPTPFKERDFKDYLTAVRCGDLIVRIMHVKPFVNVGDRMRTGEDFGTFIRSGYFYFWNSSHLHVEVRMPDEYLRARSNMPLDIPVGVVRQAFLGGADADSGIFDFTGEVVFLSKRYALIDCPEYSTDGHFNGYSAGGFLLDGFIPACEHALHRFGLVGNTRNAPPFDCFRSIGNSFMVYSSGVKLRVFDGQNRALDVAGASFILFFGKPLIKLVPIRYGESLPECGDLVSIRINACSGRQK
;
A
#
# COMPACT_ATOMS: atom_id res chain seq x y z
N MET A 1 -13.20 -12.59 4.65
CA MET A 1 -11.85 -12.28 5.15
C MET A 1 -10.84 -13.15 4.41
N LYS A 2 -9.75 -12.56 3.90
CA LYS A 2 -8.64 -13.21 3.20
C LYS A 2 -7.33 -13.02 3.96
N LEU A 3 -6.40 -13.95 3.80
CA LEU A 3 -5.04 -13.83 4.34
C LEU A 3 -4.31 -12.74 3.58
N ALA A 4 -3.85 -11.70 4.28
CA ALA A 4 -3.11 -10.59 3.69
C ALA A 4 -1.60 -10.76 3.89
N ALA A 5 -1.19 -11.19 5.09
CA ALA A 5 0.20 -11.44 5.43
C ALA A 5 0.29 -12.36 6.65
N ALA A 6 1.49 -12.86 6.96
CA ALA A 6 1.73 -13.66 8.14
C ALA A 6 3.10 -13.35 8.76
N TYR A 7 3.27 -13.71 10.03
CA TYR A 7 4.58 -13.83 10.64
C TYR A 7 4.56 -15.02 11.59
N LYS A 8 5.40 -16.02 11.31
CA LYS A 8 5.35 -17.33 11.99
C LYS A 8 3.91 -17.90 11.96
N TYR A 9 3.27 -18.03 13.10
CA TYR A 9 1.92 -18.57 13.24
C TYR A 9 0.82 -17.50 13.28
N VAL A 10 1.19 -16.21 13.35
CA VAL A 10 0.23 -15.09 13.35
C VAL A 10 -0.17 -14.78 11.92
N LYS A 11 -1.48 -14.86 11.64
CA LYS A 11 -2.07 -14.55 10.33
C LYS A 11 -2.78 -13.21 10.41
N LEU A 12 -2.43 -12.28 9.53
CA LEU A 12 -3.09 -11.00 9.38
C LEU A 12 -4.14 -11.12 8.28
N MET A 13 -5.39 -10.88 8.63
CA MET A 13 -6.54 -11.07 7.76
C MET A 13 -7.11 -9.71 7.34
N ALA A 14 -7.70 -9.67 6.17
CA ALA A 14 -8.30 -8.46 5.60
C ALA A 14 -9.68 -8.75 5.01
N PRO A 15 -10.59 -7.77 4.93
CA PRO A 15 -11.83 -7.88 4.16
C PRO A 15 -11.58 -8.26 2.70
N ASP A 16 -12.56 -8.88 2.06
CA ASP A 16 -12.39 -9.48 0.72
C ASP A 16 -12.34 -8.44 -0.41
N ASP A 17 -12.81 -7.22 -0.12
CA ASP A 17 -12.79 -6.03 -0.95
C ASP A 17 -11.65 -5.07 -0.59
N ALA A 18 -10.81 -5.43 0.38
CA ALA A 18 -9.71 -4.59 0.80
C ALA A 18 -8.63 -4.48 -0.28
N ALA A 19 -7.98 -3.33 -0.29
CA ALA A 19 -6.68 -3.14 -0.91
C ALA A 19 -5.59 -3.22 0.16
N VAL A 20 -4.42 -3.75 -0.20
CA VAL A 20 -3.29 -3.86 0.72
C VAL A 20 -2.02 -3.26 0.11
N SER A 21 -1.16 -2.73 0.96
CA SER A 21 0.13 -2.21 0.54
C SER A 21 1.19 -2.40 1.61
N PHE A 22 2.39 -2.74 1.18
CA PHE A 22 3.57 -2.87 2.03
C PHE A 22 4.55 -1.70 1.86
N PHE A 23 4.38 -0.86 0.84
CA PHE A 23 5.29 0.24 0.55
C PHE A 23 4.67 1.63 0.60
N LYS A 24 3.34 1.76 0.56
CA LYS A 24 2.65 3.04 0.39
C LYS A 24 2.87 4.03 1.53
N SER A 25 3.06 3.56 2.76
CA SER A 25 3.16 4.42 3.93
C SER A 25 4.62 4.70 4.35
N PRO A 26 4.89 5.90 4.90
CA PRO A 26 6.25 6.32 5.25
C PRO A 26 6.73 5.80 6.61
N PHE A 27 5.95 4.95 7.28
CA PHE A 27 6.34 4.37 8.57
C PHE A 27 7.54 3.45 8.40
N ALA A 28 8.51 3.56 9.32
CA ALA A 28 9.80 2.88 9.21
C ALA A 28 9.71 1.35 9.20
N ALA A 29 8.60 0.76 9.66
CA ALA A 29 8.36 -0.68 9.56
C ALA A 29 8.16 -1.15 8.10
N HIS A 30 7.71 -0.30 7.19
CA HIS A 30 7.62 -0.62 5.76
C HIS A 30 9.00 -0.75 5.09
N ASP A 31 10.01 -0.01 5.58
CA ASP A 31 11.38 -0.08 5.01
C ASP A 31 12.02 -1.47 5.18
N THR A 32 11.48 -2.31 6.07
CA THR A 32 11.93 -3.69 6.32
C THR A 32 10.91 -4.74 5.92
N GLY A 33 9.78 -4.35 5.33
CA GLY A 33 8.67 -5.25 5.01
C GLY A 33 7.96 -5.81 6.25
N SER A 34 8.06 -5.12 7.39
CA SER A 34 7.49 -5.57 8.67
C SER A 34 6.09 -5.01 8.95
N ALA A 35 5.52 -4.25 8.01
CA ALA A 35 4.21 -3.63 8.14
C ALA A 35 3.39 -3.83 6.86
N ILE A 36 2.07 -3.87 7.03
CA ILE A 36 1.09 -3.89 5.96
C ILE A 36 -0.01 -2.88 6.27
N ASP A 37 -0.36 -2.08 5.25
CA ASP A 37 -1.55 -1.26 5.24
C ASP A 37 -2.72 -2.04 4.65
N ILE A 38 -3.85 -2.10 5.36
CA ILE A 38 -5.08 -2.77 4.90
C ILE A 38 -6.17 -1.71 4.76
N ALA A 39 -6.44 -1.28 3.53
CA ALA A 39 -7.36 -0.21 3.17
C ALA A 39 -8.73 -0.75 2.75
N TYR A 40 -9.77 -0.31 3.44
CA TYR A 40 -11.18 -0.56 3.12
C TYR A 40 -12.06 0.47 3.83
N GLY A 41 -13.34 0.49 3.47
CA GLY A 41 -14.31 1.44 4.00
C GLY A 41 -13.91 2.91 3.80
N ASP A 42 -14.52 3.78 4.59
CA ASP A 42 -14.23 5.22 4.64
C ASP A 42 -13.83 5.65 6.06
N PHE A 43 -13.25 6.84 6.19
CA PHE A 43 -13.08 7.45 7.50
C PHE A 43 -14.44 7.61 8.21
N GLY A 44 -14.51 7.24 9.48
CA GLY A 44 -15.77 7.18 10.24
C GLY A 44 -16.54 5.87 10.10
N SER A 45 -16.15 4.98 9.18
CA SER A 45 -16.74 3.63 9.09
C SER A 45 -16.11 2.66 10.11
N PRO A 46 -16.81 1.58 10.48
CA PRO A 46 -16.26 0.55 11.35
C PRO A 46 -15.00 -0.09 10.76
N ALA A 47 -14.06 -0.42 11.65
CA ALA A 47 -12.85 -1.14 11.33
C ALA A 47 -12.88 -2.52 11.97
N SER A 48 -12.76 -3.55 11.14
CA SER A 48 -12.75 -4.95 11.50
C SER A 48 -11.36 -5.43 11.92
N SER A 49 -11.31 -6.29 12.94
CA SER A 49 -10.08 -6.83 13.47
C SER A 49 -9.36 -7.69 12.42
N PRO A 50 -8.04 -7.49 12.21
CA PRO A 50 -7.26 -8.34 11.32
C PRO A 50 -6.86 -9.67 11.97
N VAL A 51 -7.08 -9.85 13.29
CA VAL A 51 -6.56 -10.99 14.05
C VAL A 51 -7.48 -11.43 15.19
N ASP A 52 -7.29 -12.67 15.66
CA ASP A 52 -7.83 -13.16 16.92
C ASP A 52 -6.84 -12.88 18.06
N GLY A 53 -7.33 -12.44 19.21
CA GLY A 53 -6.45 -12.25 20.38
C GLY A 53 -7.10 -11.52 21.54
N THR A 54 -6.27 -11.00 22.44
CA THR A 54 -6.71 -10.21 23.60
C THR A 54 -6.04 -8.85 23.58
N VAL A 55 -6.82 -7.77 23.71
CA VAL A 55 -6.28 -6.42 23.81
C VAL A 55 -5.45 -6.29 25.09
N VAL A 56 -4.18 -5.90 24.97
CA VAL A 56 -3.26 -5.76 26.11
C VAL A 56 -2.81 -4.33 26.34
N ASP A 57 -2.92 -3.46 25.35
CA ASP A 57 -2.66 -2.03 25.51
C ASP A 57 -3.44 -1.21 24.47
N ILE A 58 -3.83 0.00 24.84
CA ILE A 58 -4.40 1.01 23.95
C ILE A 58 -3.68 2.31 24.25
N ARG A 59 -3.05 2.89 23.23
CA ARG A 59 -2.39 4.19 23.32
C ARG A 59 -3.10 5.20 22.44
N GLU A 60 -3.12 6.42 22.95
CA GLU A 60 -3.54 7.61 22.23
C GLU A 60 -2.34 8.57 22.19
N PHE A 61 -2.09 9.18 21.04
CA PHE A 61 -1.00 10.13 20.86
C PHE A 61 -1.41 11.27 19.94
N GLU A 62 -0.82 12.44 20.18
CA GLU A 62 -1.07 13.63 19.38
C GLU A 62 -0.36 13.56 18.02
N THR A 63 -0.97 14.20 17.03
CA THR A 63 -0.49 14.28 15.65
C THR A 63 -0.29 15.74 15.22
N PRO A 64 0.49 16.02 14.17
CA PRO A 64 0.97 17.39 13.87
C PRO A 64 -0.08 18.43 13.43
N THR A 65 -1.38 18.13 13.36
CA THR A 65 -2.30 18.90 12.51
C THR A 65 -3.08 20.02 13.22
N PRO A 66 -3.27 21.19 12.59
CA PRO A 66 -4.31 22.17 12.95
C PRO A 66 -5.50 22.19 11.97
N PHE A 67 -5.71 21.16 11.13
CA PHE A 67 -6.79 21.15 10.13
C PHE A 67 -8.17 20.83 10.76
N LYS A 68 -9.20 21.63 10.41
CA LYS A 68 -10.56 21.55 10.99
C LYS A 68 -11.30 20.22 10.79
N GLU A 69 -10.81 19.33 9.93
CA GLU A 69 -11.46 18.06 9.57
C GLU A 69 -10.56 16.84 9.83
N ARG A 70 -9.48 17.01 10.62
CA ARG A 70 -8.57 15.95 10.98
C ARG A 70 -8.62 15.74 12.47
N ASP A 71 -8.47 14.49 12.88
CA ASP A 71 -8.26 14.19 14.28
C ASP A 71 -6.85 14.61 14.67
N PHE A 72 -6.74 15.30 15.80
CA PHE A 72 -5.47 15.65 16.41
C PHE A 72 -4.84 14.43 17.06
N LYS A 73 -5.59 13.33 17.21
CA LYS A 73 -5.16 12.11 17.84
C LYS A 73 -5.05 10.98 16.84
N ASP A 74 -4.16 10.06 17.17
CA ASP A 74 -4.08 8.76 16.55
C ASP A 74 -3.95 7.71 17.65
N TYR A 75 -4.28 6.47 17.28
CA TYR A 75 -4.48 5.39 18.23
C TYR A 75 -3.63 4.20 17.84
N LEU A 76 -3.19 3.48 18.86
CA LEU A 76 -2.51 2.20 18.73
C LEU A 76 -3.24 1.21 19.63
N THR A 77 -3.72 0.11 19.03
CA THR A 77 -4.28 -1.04 19.75
C THR A 77 -3.28 -2.18 19.66
N ALA A 78 -2.83 -2.69 20.81
CA ALA A 78 -1.92 -3.83 20.89
C ALA A 78 -2.71 -5.07 21.28
N VAL A 79 -2.68 -6.09 20.42
CA VAL A 79 -3.44 -7.34 20.59
C VAL A 79 -2.46 -8.50 20.80
N ARG A 80 -2.60 -9.24 21.88
CA ARG A 80 -1.82 -10.44 22.17
C ARG A 80 -2.32 -11.62 21.34
N CYS A 81 -1.42 -12.19 20.55
CA CYS A 81 -1.65 -13.38 19.72
C CYS A 81 -0.56 -14.41 20.06
N GLY A 82 -0.79 -15.23 21.09
CA GLY A 82 0.24 -16.13 21.63
C GLY A 82 1.35 -15.37 22.36
N ASP A 83 2.61 -15.60 21.97
CA ASP A 83 3.79 -14.89 22.49
C ASP A 83 4.09 -13.56 21.76
N LEU A 84 3.31 -13.22 20.72
CA LEU A 84 3.50 -12.02 19.90
C LEU A 84 2.41 -10.97 20.14
N ILE A 85 2.70 -9.73 19.72
CA ILE A 85 1.78 -8.61 19.70
C ILE A 85 1.48 -8.22 18.27
N VAL A 86 0.20 -8.01 17.95
CA VAL A 86 -0.24 -7.35 16.73
C VAL A 86 -0.57 -5.92 17.08
N ARG A 87 0.20 -4.99 16.52
CA ARG A 87 0.02 -3.55 16.67
C ARG A 87 -0.84 -3.05 15.53
N ILE A 88 -1.95 -2.39 15.85
CA ILE A 88 -2.89 -1.83 14.87
C ILE A 88 -3.02 -0.33 15.11
N MET A 89 -2.89 0.49 14.06
CA MET A 89 -3.02 1.96 14.15
C MET A 89 -4.15 2.51 13.27
N HIS A 90 -4.42 3.82 13.40
CA HIS A 90 -5.38 4.59 12.59
C HIS A 90 -6.86 4.23 12.80
N VAL A 91 -7.15 3.61 13.94
CA VAL A 91 -8.49 3.23 14.36
C VAL A 91 -8.68 3.66 15.80
N LYS A 92 -9.73 4.46 16.06
CA LYS A 92 -10.16 4.72 17.43
C LYS A 92 -10.89 3.48 17.95
N PRO A 93 -10.36 2.74 18.93
CA PRO A 93 -10.99 1.54 19.41
C PRO A 93 -12.21 1.87 20.26
N PHE A 94 -13.23 1.00 20.21
CA PHE A 94 -14.30 0.96 21.22
C PHE A 94 -14.17 -0.24 22.17
N VAL A 95 -13.22 -1.14 21.91
CA VAL A 95 -12.80 -2.21 22.81
C VAL A 95 -11.92 -1.67 23.94
N ASN A 96 -11.83 -2.44 25.03
CA ASN A 96 -11.03 -2.14 26.21
C ASN A 96 -9.87 -3.14 26.37
N VAL A 97 -8.85 -2.76 27.14
CA VAL A 97 -7.81 -3.69 27.57
C VAL A 97 -8.44 -4.86 28.33
N GLY A 98 -8.10 -6.09 27.95
CA GLY A 98 -8.68 -7.33 28.45
C GLY A 98 -9.74 -7.94 27.53
N ASP A 99 -10.30 -7.17 26.60
CA ASP A 99 -11.32 -7.67 25.67
C ASP A 99 -10.71 -8.66 24.67
N ARG A 100 -11.52 -9.65 24.28
CA ARG A 100 -11.20 -10.61 23.21
C ARG A 100 -11.58 -9.99 21.87
N MET A 101 -10.63 -9.92 20.95
CA MET A 101 -10.88 -9.58 19.55
C MET A 101 -10.99 -10.86 18.72
N ARG A 102 -11.93 -10.86 17.77
CA ARG A 102 -12.07 -11.91 16.77
C ARG A 102 -11.95 -11.30 15.38
N THR A 103 -11.27 -12.02 14.51
CA THR A 103 -11.03 -11.63 13.13
C THR A 103 -12.34 -11.32 12.42
N GLY A 104 -12.40 -10.16 11.77
CA GLY A 104 -13.57 -9.72 11.03
C GLY A 104 -14.67 -9.08 11.89
N GLU A 105 -14.58 -9.14 13.22
CA GLU A 105 -15.44 -8.34 14.10
C GLU A 105 -14.93 -6.92 14.20
N ASP A 106 -15.83 -5.95 14.22
CA ASP A 106 -15.48 -4.56 14.40
C ASP A 106 -14.91 -4.32 15.81
N PHE A 107 -13.83 -3.55 15.90
CA PHE A 107 -13.18 -3.21 17.16
C PHE A 107 -13.02 -1.69 17.37
N GLY A 108 -13.33 -0.91 16.34
CA GLY A 108 -13.20 0.54 16.37
C GLY A 108 -13.73 1.20 15.11
N THR A 109 -13.37 2.46 14.93
CA THR A 109 -13.76 3.29 13.80
C THR A 109 -12.53 3.90 13.15
N PHE A 110 -12.47 3.88 11.82
CA PHE A 110 -11.38 4.53 11.09
C PHE A 110 -11.33 6.02 11.39
N ILE A 111 -10.15 6.50 11.73
CA ILE A 111 -9.93 7.92 11.97
C ILE A 111 -9.09 8.54 10.87
N ARG A 112 -9.27 9.85 10.70
CA ARG A 112 -8.51 10.65 9.75
C ARG A 112 -7.52 11.53 10.50
N SER A 113 -6.43 10.93 10.99
CA SER A 113 -5.45 11.63 11.84
C SER A 113 -4.62 12.66 11.05
N GLY A 114 -3.86 13.48 11.78
CA GLY A 114 -2.96 14.48 11.21
C GLY A 114 -1.80 13.93 10.37
N TYR A 115 -1.52 12.62 10.44
CA TYR A 115 -0.52 11.98 9.57
C TYR A 115 -1.02 11.74 8.14
N PHE A 116 -2.34 11.72 7.94
CA PHE A 116 -2.93 11.46 6.64
C PHE A 116 -2.89 12.71 5.75
N TYR A 117 -2.34 12.56 4.54
CA TYR A 117 -2.48 13.55 3.48
C TYR A 117 -3.91 13.55 2.89
N PHE A 118 -4.17 14.42 1.90
CA PHE A 118 -5.52 14.59 1.35
C PHE A 118 -5.99 13.39 0.51
N TRP A 119 -5.07 12.63 -0.10
CA TRP A 119 -5.36 11.50 -0.99
C TRP A 119 -5.37 10.13 -0.29
N ASN A 120 -4.99 10.06 0.99
CA ASN A 120 -5.02 8.82 1.74
C ASN A 120 -6.47 8.33 1.94
N SER A 121 -6.67 7.03 1.73
CA SER A 121 -7.88 6.30 2.14
C SER A 121 -7.75 5.83 3.60
N SER A 122 -8.87 5.52 4.25
CA SER A 122 -8.87 4.76 5.51
C SER A 122 -8.11 3.45 5.34
N HIS A 123 -7.29 3.11 6.32
CA HIS A 123 -6.57 1.86 6.36
C HIS A 123 -6.14 1.54 7.79
N LEU A 124 -5.95 0.26 8.07
CA LEU A 124 -5.20 -0.22 9.22
C LEU A 124 -3.72 -0.17 8.86
N HIS A 125 -2.87 0.39 9.72
CA HIS A 125 -1.44 0.08 9.69
C HIS A 125 -1.19 -1.05 10.69
N VAL A 126 -0.70 -2.20 10.22
CA VAL A 126 -0.59 -3.43 11.02
C VAL A 126 0.84 -3.94 11.04
N GLU A 127 1.34 -4.25 12.24
CA GLU A 127 2.66 -4.87 12.46
C GLU A 127 2.54 -6.07 13.40
N VAL A 128 3.40 -7.07 13.22
CA VAL A 128 3.65 -8.12 14.22
C VAL A 128 4.93 -7.79 14.98
N ARG A 129 4.87 -7.83 16.31
CA ARG A 129 5.89 -7.30 17.22
C ARG A 129 6.19 -8.24 18.37
N MET A 130 7.42 -8.16 18.89
CA MET A 130 7.75 -8.70 20.20
C MET A 130 7.05 -7.89 21.31
N PRO A 131 6.64 -8.53 22.43
CA PRO A 131 5.89 -7.86 23.51
C PRO A 131 6.57 -6.67 24.18
N ASP A 132 7.90 -6.59 24.14
CA ASP A 132 8.72 -5.52 24.72
C ASP A 132 9.06 -4.40 23.71
N GLU A 133 8.77 -4.60 22.43
CA GLU A 133 9.17 -3.69 21.36
C GLU A 133 8.01 -3.08 20.57
N TYR A 134 6.75 -3.41 20.86
CA TYR A 134 5.60 -3.01 20.03
C TYR A 134 5.39 -1.49 19.92
N LEU A 135 5.93 -0.69 20.86
CA LEU A 135 5.89 0.77 20.79
C LEU A 135 7.00 1.39 19.92
N ARG A 136 8.05 0.63 19.55
CA ARG A 136 9.14 1.15 18.71
C ARG A 136 8.64 1.42 17.30
N ALA A 137 9.13 2.50 16.69
CA ALA A 137 8.76 2.88 15.33
C ALA A 137 9.36 1.96 14.24
N ARG A 138 10.54 1.39 14.50
CA ARG A 138 11.22 0.45 13.59
C ARG A 138 10.92 -0.98 14.00
N SER A 139 10.85 -1.87 13.02
CA SER A 139 10.74 -3.33 13.18
C SER A 139 11.79 -4.00 12.30
N ASN A 140 12.12 -5.25 12.61
CA ASN A 140 12.89 -6.12 11.73
C ASN A 140 12.27 -7.54 11.72
N MET A 141 10.94 -7.57 11.68
CA MET A 141 10.12 -8.78 11.67
C MET A 141 9.35 -8.82 10.35
N PRO A 142 10.03 -9.07 9.22
CA PRO A 142 9.44 -9.01 7.89
C PRO A 142 8.25 -9.98 7.78
N LEU A 143 7.15 -9.50 7.22
CA LEU A 143 5.92 -10.27 7.05
C LEU A 143 6.01 -11.19 5.83
N ASP A 144 5.68 -12.46 6.00
CA ASP A 144 5.47 -13.38 4.90
C ASP A 144 4.21 -13.00 4.11
N ILE A 145 4.30 -13.05 2.79
CA ILE A 145 3.23 -12.64 1.88
C ILE A 145 2.70 -13.88 1.16
N PRO A 146 1.36 -14.10 1.10
CA PRO A 146 0.75 -15.23 0.40
C PRO A 146 0.76 -15.05 -1.13
N VAL A 147 1.90 -14.66 -1.70
CA VAL A 147 2.08 -14.43 -3.14
C VAL A 147 2.50 -15.73 -3.81
N GLY A 148 1.82 -16.08 -4.90
CA GLY A 148 2.17 -17.21 -5.76
C GLY A 148 3.16 -16.81 -6.86
N VAL A 149 3.21 -17.61 -7.93
CA VAL A 149 4.05 -17.29 -9.09
C VAL A 149 3.37 -16.17 -9.88
N VAL A 150 3.96 -14.99 -9.89
CA VAL A 150 3.59 -13.91 -10.81
C VAL A 150 3.89 -14.40 -12.22
N ARG A 151 2.85 -14.76 -12.98
CA ARG A 151 3.03 -15.12 -14.39
C ARG A 151 3.37 -13.85 -15.16
N GLN A 152 4.29 -13.96 -16.13
CA GLN A 152 4.39 -12.97 -17.20
C GLN A 152 3.07 -13.00 -17.96
N ALA A 153 2.15 -12.14 -17.56
CA ALA A 153 0.97 -11.85 -18.35
C ALA A 153 1.43 -10.89 -19.44
N PHE A 154 1.04 -11.20 -20.69
CA PHE A 154 1.07 -10.35 -21.90
C PHE A 154 2.23 -10.51 -22.88
N LEU A 155 1.83 -10.70 -24.14
CA LEU A 155 2.52 -10.22 -25.34
C LEU A 155 2.34 -8.69 -25.37
N GLY A 156 3.38 -7.92 -25.06
CA GLY A 156 3.35 -6.44 -25.09
C GLY A 156 3.56 -5.75 -23.75
N GLY A 157 3.58 -6.48 -22.63
CA GLY A 157 4.06 -5.95 -21.36
C GLY A 157 5.55 -5.63 -21.47
N ALA A 158 5.94 -4.42 -21.04
CA ALA A 158 7.30 -3.92 -20.86
C ALA A 158 8.41 -4.86 -21.34
N ASP A 159 9.10 -4.50 -22.41
CA ASP A 159 10.32 -5.18 -22.80
C ASP A 159 11.24 -5.18 -21.56
N ALA A 160 11.44 -6.34 -20.94
CA ALA A 160 12.22 -6.47 -19.71
C ALA A 160 13.63 -5.88 -19.92
N ASP A 161 14.09 -5.85 -21.16
CA ASP A 161 15.35 -5.28 -21.61
C ASP A 161 15.35 -3.74 -21.60
N SER A 162 14.19 -3.09 -21.67
CA SER A 162 14.05 -1.63 -21.77
C SER A 162 13.96 -0.91 -20.41
N GLY A 163 13.45 -1.59 -19.38
CA GLY A 163 13.12 -0.96 -18.09
C GLY A 163 11.96 0.03 -18.15
N ILE A 164 11.15 0.01 -19.22
CA ILE A 164 10.01 0.91 -19.42
C ILE A 164 8.70 0.12 -19.25
N PHE A 165 7.84 0.58 -18.36
CA PHE A 165 6.49 0.04 -18.16
C PHE A 165 5.45 1.07 -18.54
N ASP A 166 4.58 0.72 -19.47
CA ASP A 166 3.48 1.55 -19.91
C ASP A 166 2.15 0.92 -19.49
N PHE A 167 1.27 1.74 -18.93
CA PHE A 167 -0.10 1.37 -18.57
C PHE A 167 -1.05 2.38 -19.18
N THR A 168 -1.97 1.92 -20.04
CA THR A 168 -3.04 2.78 -20.57
C THR A 168 -4.38 2.30 -20.03
N GLY A 169 -5.21 3.22 -19.56
CA GLY A 169 -6.50 2.90 -18.97
C GLY A 169 -7.46 4.07 -19.00
N GLU A 170 -8.70 3.79 -18.60
CA GLU A 170 -9.78 4.77 -18.53
C GLU A 170 -9.94 5.28 -17.10
N VAL A 171 -10.23 6.58 -16.95
CA VAL A 171 -10.63 7.12 -15.65
C VAL A 171 -12.05 6.63 -15.32
N VAL A 172 -12.17 5.87 -14.25
CA VAL A 172 -13.45 5.29 -13.79
C VAL A 172 -14.01 5.99 -12.55
N PHE A 173 -13.20 6.82 -11.89
CA PHE A 173 -13.61 7.61 -10.75
C PHE A 173 -12.81 8.89 -10.68
N LEU A 174 -13.48 10.00 -10.35
CA LEU A 174 -12.85 11.29 -10.12
C LEU A 174 -13.40 11.92 -8.83
N SER A 175 -12.49 12.48 -8.04
CA SER A 175 -12.81 13.33 -6.90
C SER A 175 -11.84 14.51 -6.83
N LYS A 176 -12.11 15.47 -5.93
CA LYS A 176 -11.16 16.55 -5.61
C LYS A 176 -9.80 16.05 -5.06
N ARG A 177 -9.69 14.76 -4.70
CA ARG A 177 -8.49 14.19 -4.04
C ARG A 177 -7.63 13.36 -4.97
N TYR A 178 -8.23 12.70 -5.95
CA TYR A 178 -7.57 11.75 -6.85
C TYR A 178 -8.55 11.27 -7.92
N ALA A 179 -8.00 10.65 -8.97
CA ALA A 179 -8.71 9.84 -9.94
C ALA A 179 -8.30 8.36 -9.79
N LEU A 180 -9.21 7.43 -10.14
CA LEU A 180 -8.88 6.00 -10.28
C LEU A 180 -8.93 5.62 -11.76
N ILE A 181 -7.89 4.90 -12.18
CA ILE A 181 -7.69 4.47 -13.56
C ILE A 181 -7.83 2.95 -13.60
N ASP A 182 -8.68 2.50 -14.51
CA ASP A 182 -8.88 1.10 -14.84
C ASP A 182 -8.05 0.75 -16.08
N CYS A 183 -6.93 0.06 -15.84
CA CYS A 183 -6.11 -0.49 -16.91
C CYS A 183 -6.48 -1.97 -17.15
N PRO A 184 -6.81 -2.36 -18.40
CA PRO A 184 -7.23 -3.72 -18.73
C PRO A 184 -6.09 -4.75 -18.58
N GLU A 185 -4.84 -4.28 -18.59
CA GLU A 185 -3.64 -5.11 -18.48
C GLU A 185 -3.19 -5.19 -17.01
N TYR A 186 -3.62 -6.23 -16.29
CA TYR A 186 -3.15 -6.53 -14.93
C TYR A 186 -2.82 -8.02 -14.77
N SER A 187 -1.96 -8.33 -13.79
CA SER A 187 -1.57 -9.70 -13.47
C SER A 187 -2.25 -10.17 -12.20
N THR A 188 -2.51 -11.47 -12.13
CA THR A 188 -2.95 -12.16 -10.92
C THR A 188 -1.80 -13.05 -10.49
N ASP A 189 -1.35 -12.90 -9.24
CA ASP A 189 -0.21 -13.65 -8.70
C ASP A 189 -0.64 -14.74 -7.72
N GLY A 190 -1.94 -15.03 -7.65
CA GLY A 190 -2.54 -15.90 -6.66
C GLY A 190 -3.52 -15.13 -5.80
N HIS A 191 -3.16 -14.88 -4.54
CA HIS A 191 -4.04 -14.20 -3.60
C HIS A 191 -4.25 -12.72 -3.92
N PHE A 192 -3.33 -12.06 -4.64
CA PHE A 192 -3.44 -10.65 -5.00
C PHE A 192 -3.53 -10.45 -6.52
N ASN A 193 -4.15 -9.34 -6.87
CA ASN A 193 -4.17 -8.77 -8.20
C ASN A 193 -3.47 -7.41 -8.18
N GLY A 194 -2.72 -7.11 -9.23
CA GLY A 194 -1.97 -5.88 -9.35
C GLY A 194 -1.34 -5.72 -10.74
N TYR A 195 -0.55 -4.68 -10.91
CA TYR A 195 0.11 -4.38 -12.18
C TYR A 195 1.52 -4.95 -12.18
N SER A 196 1.86 -5.73 -13.21
CA SER A 196 3.16 -6.42 -13.29
C SER A 196 4.26 -5.51 -13.84
N ALA A 197 5.45 -5.60 -13.26
CA ALA A 197 6.68 -5.02 -13.75
C ALA A 197 7.81 -6.05 -13.62
N GLY A 198 8.28 -6.58 -14.74
CA GLY A 198 9.38 -7.57 -14.78
C GLY A 198 9.13 -8.85 -13.99
N GLY A 199 7.88 -9.33 -13.95
CA GLY A 199 7.53 -10.55 -13.22
C GLY A 199 7.28 -10.34 -11.72
N PHE A 200 7.06 -9.10 -11.28
CA PHE A 200 6.65 -8.75 -9.93
C PHE A 200 5.44 -7.81 -9.97
N LEU A 201 4.66 -7.71 -8.89
CA LEU A 201 3.61 -6.71 -8.76
C LEU A 201 4.15 -5.38 -8.23
N LEU A 202 3.70 -4.27 -8.82
CA LEU A 202 3.95 -2.90 -8.37
C LEU A 202 3.18 -2.62 -7.07
N ASP A 203 3.86 -2.07 -6.06
CA ASP A 203 3.21 -1.63 -4.82
C ASP A 203 3.82 -0.33 -4.26
N GLY A 204 2.96 0.58 -3.83
CA GLY A 204 3.30 1.86 -3.23
C GLY A 204 2.89 3.08 -4.07
N PHE A 205 3.67 4.15 -3.95
CA PHE A 205 3.47 5.44 -4.62
C PHE A 205 4.75 5.87 -5.34
N ILE A 206 4.62 6.13 -6.64
CA ILE A 206 5.70 6.62 -7.48
C ILE A 206 5.45 8.10 -7.79
N PRO A 207 6.32 9.01 -7.35
CA PRO A 207 6.19 10.43 -7.59
C PRO A 207 6.45 10.77 -9.06
N ALA A 208 5.71 11.75 -9.59
CA ALA A 208 5.97 12.37 -10.89
C ALA A 208 6.69 13.73 -10.75
N CYS A 209 6.78 14.29 -9.53
CA CYS A 209 7.44 15.55 -9.24
C CYS A 209 8.49 15.40 -8.11
N GLU A 210 9.52 16.26 -8.11
CA GLU A 210 10.71 16.11 -7.25
C GLU A 210 10.44 16.23 -5.74
N HIS A 211 9.35 16.87 -5.35
CA HIS A 211 9.03 17.12 -3.94
C HIS A 211 8.23 16.00 -3.27
N ALA A 212 7.82 14.97 -4.03
CA ALA A 212 7.04 13.87 -3.49
C ALA A 212 7.94 12.71 -3.03
N LEU A 213 7.67 12.20 -1.82
CA LEU A 213 8.45 11.10 -1.25
C LEU A 213 8.21 9.80 -2.03
N HIS A 214 9.30 9.20 -2.52
CA HIS A 214 9.27 7.91 -3.21
C HIS A 214 9.02 6.77 -2.21
N ARG A 215 7.89 6.08 -2.34
CA ARG A 215 7.45 5.04 -1.41
C ARG A 215 6.88 3.86 -2.18
N PHE A 216 7.76 3.22 -2.93
CA PHE A 216 7.40 2.22 -3.93
C PHE A 216 8.41 1.07 -3.97
N GLY A 217 7.90 -0.12 -4.25
CA GLY A 217 8.68 -1.34 -4.42
C GLY A 217 7.92 -2.35 -5.28
N LEU A 218 8.48 -3.56 -5.36
CA LEU A 218 7.82 -4.70 -5.99
C LEU A 218 7.56 -5.80 -4.97
N VAL A 219 6.48 -6.53 -5.21
CA VAL A 219 6.07 -7.71 -4.46
C VAL A 219 6.09 -8.91 -5.40
N GLY A 220 6.83 -9.95 -5.05
CA GLY A 220 7.05 -11.13 -5.88
C GLY A 220 8.31 -11.89 -5.47
N ASN A 221 8.44 -13.14 -5.91
CA ASN A 221 9.50 -14.04 -5.46
C ASN A 221 10.91 -13.53 -5.83
N THR A 222 11.70 -13.10 -4.83
CA THR A 222 13.04 -12.52 -5.02
C THR A 222 14.11 -13.52 -5.45
N ARG A 223 13.84 -14.84 -5.40
CA ARG A 223 14.76 -15.85 -5.92
C ARG A 223 15.00 -15.68 -7.42
N ASN A 224 14.02 -15.12 -8.12
CA ASN A 224 14.20 -14.60 -9.46
C ASN A 224 14.59 -13.14 -9.27
N ALA A 225 15.88 -12.80 -9.30
CA ALA A 225 16.30 -11.41 -9.11
C ALA A 225 15.45 -10.49 -10.02
N PRO A 226 14.94 -9.35 -9.50
CA PRO A 226 14.21 -8.43 -10.36
C PRO A 226 15.14 -8.03 -11.52
N PRO A 227 14.63 -7.94 -12.75
CA PRO A 227 15.49 -7.66 -13.92
C PRO A 227 15.97 -6.19 -13.97
N PHE A 228 15.90 -5.46 -12.85
CA PHE A 228 16.13 -4.02 -12.77
C PHE A 228 17.08 -3.68 -11.61
N ASP A 229 18.21 -3.05 -11.92
CA ASP A 229 19.29 -2.75 -10.94
C ASP A 229 18.88 -1.76 -9.83
N CYS A 230 17.85 -0.95 -10.08
CA CYS A 230 17.37 0.04 -9.13
C CYS A 230 16.59 -0.55 -7.95
N PHE A 231 16.30 -1.85 -7.98
CA PHE A 231 15.58 -2.57 -6.93
C PHE A 231 16.53 -3.36 -6.05
N ARG A 232 16.26 -3.35 -4.74
CA ARG A 232 17.04 -4.08 -3.73
C ARG A 232 16.11 -4.90 -2.86
N SER A 233 16.46 -6.16 -2.64
CA SER A 233 15.74 -7.00 -1.66
C SER A 233 15.76 -6.31 -0.31
N ILE A 234 14.58 -6.20 0.30
CA ILE A 234 14.46 -5.95 1.72
C ILE A 234 14.37 -7.31 2.41
N GLY A 235 14.56 -7.41 3.73
CA GLY A 235 14.77 -8.67 4.48
C GLY A 235 13.69 -9.77 4.36
N ASN A 236 12.71 -9.64 3.46
CA ASN A 236 11.75 -10.63 3.04
C ASN A 236 12.09 -11.23 1.65
N SER A 237 11.81 -12.52 1.42
CA SER A 237 12.03 -13.18 0.13
C SER A 237 11.04 -12.80 -0.99
N PHE A 238 10.15 -11.85 -0.73
CA PHE A 238 9.12 -11.43 -1.67
C PHE A 238 9.09 -9.93 -1.92
N MET A 239 9.95 -9.14 -1.30
CA MET A 239 9.86 -7.69 -1.37
C MET A 239 11.18 -7.06 -1.83
N VAL A 240 11.08 -6.14 -2.77
CA VAL A 240 12.21 -5.32 -3.21
C VAL A 240 11.82 -3.84 -3.18
N TYR A 241 12.65 -3.00 -2.58
CA TYR A 241 12.45 -1.56 -2.56
C TYR A 241 13.19 -0.92 -3.74
N SER A 242 12.62 0.15 -4.32
CA SER A 242 13.23 0.84 -5.45
C SER A 242 13.74 2.23 -5.11
N SER A 243 14.80 2.64 -5.78
CA SER A 243 15.26 4.04 -5.78
C SER A 243 15.53 4.50 -7.21
N GLY A 244 15.10 5.71 -7.58
CA GLY A 244 15.44 6.30 -8.88
C GLY A 244 14.56 5.86 -10.06
N VAL A 245 13.33 5.43 -9.79
CA VAL A 245 12.30 5.24 -10.82
C VAL A 245 11.64 6.59 -11.14
N LYS A 246 11.32 6.83 -12.43
CA LYS A 246 10.63 8.04 -12.88
C LYS A 246 9.27 7.71 -13.48
N LEU A 247 8.23 8.38 -13.02
CA LEU A 247 6.88 8.27 -13.57
C LEU A 247 6.52 9.52 -14.38
N ARG A 248 5.86 9.31 -15.52
CA ARG A 248 5.22 10.36 -16.32
C ARG A 248 3.80 9.92 -16.67
N VAL A 249 2.88 10.88 -16.73
CA VAL A 249 1.48 10.63 -17.06
C VAL A 249 1.10 11.48 -18.26
N PHE A 250 0.31 10.91 -19.15
CA PHE A 250 -0.16 11.53 -20.38
C PHE A 250 -1.67 11.36 -20.51
N ASP A 251 -2.34 12.35 -21.08
CA ASP A 251 -3.74 12.23 -21.47
C ASP A 251 -3.92 11.48 -22.80
N GLY A 252 -5.18 11.31 -23.24
CA GLY A 252 -5.52 10.65 -24.50
C GLY A 252 -5.01 11.37 -25.77
N GLN A 253 -4.51 12.60 -25.65
CA GLN A 253 -3.87 13.36 -26.73
C GLN A 253 -2.33 13.33 -26.62
N ASN A 254 -1.81 12.47 -25.74
CA ASN A 254 -0.38 12.30 -25.46
C ASN A 254 0.30 13.58 -24.91
N ARG A 255 -0.47 14.46 -24.26
CA ARG A 255 0.05 15.64 -23.56
C ARG A 255 0.41 15.24 -22.14
N ALA A 256 1.56 15.69 -21.66
CA ALA A 256 2.00 15.41 -20.30
C ALA A 256 1.07 16.08 -19.28
N LEU A 257 0.75 15.35 -18.21
CA LEU A 257 -0.06 15.82 -17.10
C LEU A 257 0.82 16.11 -15.88
N ASP A 258 0.60 17.28 -15.29
CA ASP A 258 1.24 17.67 -14.04
C ASP A 258 0.46 17.06 -12.87
N VAL A 259 1.05 16.03 -12.26
CA VAL A 259 0.48 15.27 -11.14
C VAL A 259 1.52 15.08 -10.05
N ALA A 260 1.08 14.81 -8.82
CA ALA A 260 2.01 14.43 -7.76
C ALA A 260 2.64 13.06 -8.04
N GLY A 261 1.88 12.15 -8.64
CA GLY A 261 2.30 10.79 -8.94
C GLY A 261 1.13 9.82 -9.03
N ALA A 262 1.45 8.53 -9.06
CA ALA A 262 0.47 7.46 -9.08
C ALA A 262 0.75 6.43 -7.98
N SER A 263 -0.32 5.89 -7.38
CA SER A 263 -0.26 4.79 -6.44
C SER A 263 -0.70 3.49 -7.10
N PHE A 264 0.13 2.47 -6.91
CA PHE A 264 -0.14 1.08 -7.25
C PHE A 264 -0.32 0.35 -5.93
N ILE A 265 -1.43 -0.34 -5.73
CA ILE A 265 -1.67 -1.13 -4.52
C ILE A 265 -2.22 -2.49 -4.93
N LEU A 266 -2.10 -3.46 -4.04
CA LEU A 266 -2.55 -4.82 -4.29
C LEU A 266 -4.01 -4.94 -3.90
N PHE A 267 -4.78 -5.69 -4.68
CA PHE A 267 -6.20 -5.90 -4.41
C PHE A 267 -6.51 -7.39 -4.36
N PHE A 268 -7.48 -7.79 -3.54
CA PHE A 268 -8.06 -9.13 -3.65
C PHE A 268 -9.06 -9.24 -4.82
N GLY A 269 -9.60 -8.09 -5.25
CA GLY A 269 -10.46 -7.93 -6.42
C GLY A 269 -9.71 -7.26 -7.57
N LYS A 270 -10.44 -6.58 -8.46
CA LYS A 270 -9.84 -5.89 -9.60
C LYS A 270 -8.95 -4.72 -9.13
N PRO A 271 -7.69 -4.62 -9.60
CA PRO A 271 -6.82 -3.51 -9.22
C PRO A 271 -7.16 -2.24 -10.00
N LEU A 272 -6.90 -1.09 -9.37
CA LEU A 272 -7.00 0.25 -9.97
C LEU A 272 -5.75 1.05 -9.64
N ILE A 273 -5.35 1.94 -10.55
CA ILE A 273 -4.24 2.87 -10.32
C ILE A 273 -4.81 4.19 -9.79
N LYS A 274 -4.29 4.70 -8.68
CA LYS A 274 -4.73 5.99 -8.12
C LYS A 274 -3.82 7.11 -8.60
N LEU A 275 -4.34 8.02 -9.41
CA LEU A 275 -3.66 9.22 -9.87
C LEU A 275 -3.90 10.37 -8.89
N VAL A 276 -2.83 11.01 -8.40
CA VAL A 276 -2.89 12.02 -7.35
C VAL A 276 -2.49 13.39 -7.91
N PRO A 277 -3.32 14.44 -7.75
CA PRO A 277 -2.97 15.79 -8.21
C PRO A 277 -1.89 16.41 -7.30
N ILE A 278 -1.21 17.46 -7.78
CA ILE A 278 -0.19 18.16 -6.97
C ILE A 278 -0.85 18.82 -5.76
N ARG A 279 -2.04 19.40 -5.94
CA ARG A 279 -2.81 20.05 -4.87
C ARG A 279 -4.23 19.51 -4.79
N TYR A 280 -4.81 19.58 -3.60
CA TYR A 280 -6.22 19.26 -3.40
C TYR A 280 -7.11 20.14 -4.29
N GLY A 281 -8.03 19.52 -5.03
CA GLY A 281 -9.00 20.19 -5.90
C GLY A 281 -8.44 20.63 -7.25
N GLU A 282 -7.18 20.37 -7.55
CA GLU A 282 -6.61 20.59 -8.88
C GLU A 282 -7.18 19.58 -9.88
N SER A 283 -7.36 20.03 -11.12
CA SER A 283 -8.02 19.26 -12.17
C SER A 283 -7.21 18.02 -12.55
N LEU A 284 -7.94 16.92 -12.73
CA LEU A 284 -7.45 15.67 -13.30
C LEU A 284 -8.34 15.30 -14.49
N PRO A 285 -7.94 14.34 -15.34
CA PRO A 285 -8.79 13.86 -16.43
C PRO A 285 -10.14 13.36 -15.92
N GLU A 286 -11.18 13.59 -16.73
CA GLU A 286 -12.58 13.30 -16.39
C GLU A 286 -12.89 11.81 -16.55
N CYS A 287 -13.97 11.34 -15.92
CA CYS A 287 -14.41 9.95 -16.11
C CYS A 287 -14.69 9.68 -17.60
N GLY A 288 -14.15 8.58 -18.12
CA GLY A 288 -14.17 8.24 -19.55
C GLY A 288 -12.94 8.69 -20.34
N ASP A 289 -12.11 9.57 -19.78
CA ASP A 289 -10.86 9.96 -20.42
C ASP A 289 -9.83 8.82 -20.36
N LEU A 290 -9.07 8.66 -21.45
CA LEU A 290 -7.91 7.77 -21.48
C LEU A 290 -6.69 8.45 -20.88
N VAL A 291 -5.96 7.70 -20.07
CA VAL A 291 -4.71 8.12 -19.43
C VAL A 291 -3.65 7.05 -19.66
N SER A 292 -2.43 7.49 -20.00
CA SER A 292 -1.26 6.63 -20.11
C SER A 292 -0.23 6.98 -19.04
N ILE A 293 0.25 5.98 -18.31
CA ILE A 293 1.25 6.09 -17.26
C ILE A 293 2.50 5.35 -17.72
N ARG A 294 3.61 6.07 -17.80
CA ARG A 294 4.93 5.54 -18.13
C ARG A 294 5.83 5.55 -16.92
N ILE A 295 6.37 4.40 -16.58
CA ILE A 295 7.38 4.22 -15.54
C ILE A 295 8.70 3.84 -16.21
N ASN A 296 9.77 4.58 -15.89
CA ASN A 296 11.12 4.23 -16.32
C ASN A 296 11.93 3.78 -15.10
N ALA A 297 12.19 2.49 -15.00
CA ALA A 297 13.24 1.94 -14.17
C ALA A 297 14.56 2.08 -14.92
N CYS A 298 15.53 2.81 -14.37
CA CYS A 298 16.84 2.96 -15.01
C CYS A 298 17.43 1.60 -15.39
N SER A 299 17.78 1.40 -16.66
CA SER A 299 18.65 0.31 -17.07
C SER A 299 20.10 0.74 -16.83
N GLY A 300 20.69 0.24 -15.73
CA GLY A 300 22.09 0.42 -15.44
C GLY A 300 22.95 -0.49 -16.31
N ARG A 301 23.11 -0.20 -17.61
CA ARG A 301 24.34 -0.66 -18.28
C ARG A 301 25.50 0.11 -17.67
N GLN A 302 26.25 -0.53 -16.77
CA GLN A 302 27.65 -0.18 -16.58
C GLN A 302 28.52 -1.39 -16.92
N LYS A 303 29.52 -1.06 -17.75
CA LYS A 303 30.53 -1.91 -18.36
C LYS A 303 31.34 -2.70 -17.35
#